data_AF-A0A800FJZ7-F1
#
_entry.id   AF-A0A800FJZ7-F1
#
_cell.length_a   1.000
_cell.length_b   1.000
_cell.length_c   1.000
_cell.angle_alpha   90.00
_cell.angle_beta   90.00
_cell.angle_gamma   90.00
#
_symmetry.space_group_name_H-M   'P 1'
#
loop_
_entity.id
_entity.type
_entity.pdbx_description
1 polymer ?
#
loop_
_entity_poly.entity_id
_entity_poly.type
_entity_poly.pdbx_seq_one_letter_code
_entity_poly.pdbx_strand_id
1 'polypeptide(L)'
;YPVTKGHHLIIPFRHTENYFSMTDKEREDATALLKALKSKLEEGDPTITGFNIGMNSGETAGQTVIHSHIHLIPRRKGDTPNPRGGVRGVIPNKMDY
;
A
#
# COMPACT_ATOMS: atom_id res chain seq x y z
N TYR A 1 10.94 -1.34 -5.19
CA TYR A 1 11.46 -0.07 -4.66
C TYR A 1 10.33 0.72 -4.01
N PRO A 2 10.58 1.47 -2.92
CA PRO A 2 9.55 2.29 -2.28
C PRO A 2 9.03 3.38 -3.23
N VAL A 3 7.72 3.65 -3.23
CA VAL A 3 7.11 4.69 -4.07
C VAL A 3 7.40 6.07 -3.49
N THR A 4 7.24 6.20 -2.17
CA THR A 4 7.64 7.37 -1.38
C THR A 4 8.39 6.92 -0.13
N LYS A 5 9.09 7.85 0.55
CA LYS A 5 9.75 7.58 1.83
C LYS A 5 8.73 7.13 2.86
N GLY A 6 8.97 5.95 3.44
CA GLY A 6 8.07 5.31 4.41
C GLY A 6 7.05 4.34 3.79
N HIS A 7 7.19 3.98 2.51
CA HIS A 7 6.40 2.92 1.89
C HIS A 7 6.70 1.56 2.54
N HIS A 8 5.67 0.93 3.11
CA HIS A 8 5.74 -0.40 3.72
C HIS A 8 4.81 -1.39 3.00
N LEU A 9 5.14 -2.68 3.14
CA LEU A 9 4.29 -3.79 2.77
C LEU A 9 3.84 -4.51 4.04
N ILE A 10 2.53 -4.78 4.15
CA ILE A 10 1.96 -5.64 5.18
C ILE A 10 1.73 -7.00 4.54
N ILE A 11 2.38 -8.03 5.06
CA ILE A 11 2.36 -9.39 4.52
C ILE A 11 1.98 -10.40 5.60
N PRO A 12 1.13 -11.39 5.31
CA PRO A 12 0.89 -12.50 6.23
C PRO A 12 2.12 -13.41 6.31
N PHE A 13 2.33 -14.06 7.46
CA PHE A 13 3.38 -15.07 7.59
C PHE A 13 3.10 -16.31 6.74
N ARG A 14 1.85 -16.76 6.73
CA ARG A 14 1.41 -17.86 5.88
C ARG A 14 1.42 -17.41 4.43
N HIS A 15 1.94 -18.26 3.55
CA HIS A 15 1.81 -18.02 2.12
C HIS A 15 0.34 -17.98 1.71
N THR A 16 -0.05 -16.84 1.13
CA THR A 16 -1.36 -16.59 0.53
C THR A 16 -1.08 -15.91 -0.79
N GLU A 17 -1.67 -16.39 -1.89
CA GLU A 17 -1.38 -15.85 -3.22
C GLU A 17 -1.79 -14.38 -3.34
N ASN A 18 -2.99 -14.05 -2.86
CA ASN A 18 -3.58 -12.71 -2.94
C ASN A 18 -4.67 -12.50 -1.86
N TYR A 19 -5.31 -11.32 -1.86
CA TYR A 19 -6.35 -10.93 -0.89
C TYR A 19 -7.38 -12.02 -0.60
N PHE A 20 -7.85 -12.70 -1.65
CA PHE A 20 -8.95 -13.64 -1.59
C PHE A 20 -8.54 -14.98 -0.99
N SER A 21 -7.25 -15.27 -0.92
CA SER A 21 -6.68 -16.46 -0.29
C SER A 21 -6.30 -16.28 1.20
N MET A 22 -6.39 -15.04 1.69
CA MET A 22 -6.26 -14.75 3.12
C MET A 22 -7.49 -15.28 3.88
N THR A 23 -7.30 -15.65 5.13
CA THR A 23 -8.41 -15.89 6.08
C THR A 23 -8.97 -14.55 6.57
N ASP A 24 -10.17 -14.56 7.15
CA ASP A 24 -10.74 -13.35 7.78
C ASP A 24 -9.83 -12.81 8.88
N LYS A 25 -9.28 -13.69 9.72
CA LYS A 25 -8.37 -13.31 10.79
C LYS A 25 -7.10 -12.64 10.28
N GLU A 26 -6.51 -13.13 9.19
CA GLU A 26 -5.33 -12.50 8.58
C GLU A 26 -5.66 -11.12 8.01
N ARG A 27 -6.86 -10.92 7.44
CA ARG A 27 -7.31 -9.61 6.96
C ARG A 27 -7.52 -8.62 8.12
N GLU A 28 -8.09 -9.09 9.23
CA GLU A 28 -8.27 -8.30 10.44
C GLU A 28 -6.93 -7.88 11.05
N ASP A 29 -5.98 -8.81 11.20
CA ASP A 29 -4.64 -8.53 11.71
C ASP A 29 -3.88 -7.55 10.82
N ALA A 30 -3.96 -7.74 9.50
CA ALA A 30 -3.36 -6.82 8.55
C ALA A 30 -3.96 -5.41 8.65
N THR A 31 -5.28 -5.30 8.87
CA THR A 31 -5.98 -4.03 9.08
C THR A 31 -5.55 -3.37 10.39
N ALA A 32 -5.37 -4.14 11.46
CA ALA A 32 -4.86 -3.62 12.73
C ALA A 32 -3.44 -3.09 12.58
N LEU A 33 -2.56 -3.83 11.88
CA LEU A 33 -1.18 -3.42 11.64
C LEU A 33 -1.09 -2.17 10.74
N LEU A 34 -1.94 -2.06 9.72
CA LEU A 34 -2.04 -0.84 8.89
C LEU A 34 -2.32 0.40 9.74
N LYS A 35 -3.28 0.31 10.67
CA LYS A 35 -3.64 1.42 11.58
C LYS A 35 -2.47 1.78 12.51
N ALA A 36 -1.81 0.78 13.09
CA ALA A 36 -0.66 1.00 13.97
C ALA A 36 0.52 1.66 13.24
N LEU A 37 0.84 1.18 12.03
CA LEU A 37 1.90 1.76 11.20
C LEU A 37 1.56 3.17 10.73
N LYS A 38 0.30 3.44 10.36
CA LYS A 38 -0.16 4.79 10.04
C LYS A 38 0.18 5.77 11.15
N SER A 39 -0.26 5.49 12.39
CA SER A 39 -0.02 6.36 13.54
C SER A 39 1.47 6.59 13.76
N LYS A 40 2.27 5.51 13.76
CA LYS A 40 3.72 5.59 13.95
C LYS A 40 4.42 6.43 12.86
N LEU A 41 3.94 6.35 11.61
CA LEU A 41 4.49 7.13 10.51
C LEU A 41 4.16 8.62 10.65
N GLU A 42 2.91 8.96 11.02
CA GLU A 42 2.50 10.34 11.26
C GLU A 42 3.23 10.97 12.47
N GLU A 43 3.47 10.20 13.53
CA GLU A 43 4.26 10.62 14.69
C GLU A 43 5.73 10.92 14.32
N GLY A 44 6.31 10.10 13.43
CA GLY A 44 7.69 10.23 13.00
C GLY A 44 7.91 11.26 11.88
N ASP A 45 6.87 11.65 11.16
CA ASP A 45 6.91 12.61 10.06
C ASP A 45 5.58 13.39 9.95
N PRO A 46 5.49 14.58 10.56
CA PRO A 46 4.27 15.39 10.56
C PRO A 46 3.92 15.98 9.18
N THR A 47 4.79 15.83 8.17
CA THR A 47 4.50 16.27 6.79
C THR A 47 3.62 15.27 6.03
N ILE A 48 3.42 14.07 6.58
CA ILE A 48 2.50 13.08 6.03
C ILE A 48 1.07 13.55 6.28
N THR A 49 0.33 13.78 5.19
CA THR A 49 -1.05 14.30 5.23
C THR A 49 -2.05 13.34 4.61
N GLY A 50 -1.60 12.16 4.16
CA GLY A 50 -2.47 11.16 3.56
C GLY A 50 -1.75 9.85 3.29
N PHE A 51 -2.50 8.85 2.85
CA PHE A 51 -1.98 7.53 2.54
C PHE A 51 -2.67 6.98 1.30
N ASN A 52 -1.90 6.29 0.46
CA ASN A 52 -2.48 5.32 -0.47
C ASN A 52 -2.34 3.92 0.12
N ILE A 53 -3.45 3.19 0.12
CA ILE A 53 -3.51 1.80 0.58
C ILE A 53 -4.08 0.97 -0.57
N GLY A 54 -3.47 -0.17 -0.86
CA GLY A 54 -3.98 -1.07 -1.89
C GLY A 54 -3.14 -2.33 -2.06
N MET A 55 -3.66 -3.26 -2.83
CA MET A 55 -2.94 -4.44 -3.31
C MET A 55 -3.47 -4.85 -4.68
N ASN A 56 -2.70 -5.64 -5.41
CA ASN A 56 -3.14 -6.27 -6.65
C ASN A 56 -3.40 -7.76 -6.38
N SER A 57 -4.50 -8.29 -6.92
CA SER A 57 -4.86 -9.71 -6.81
C SER A 57 -4.90 -10.35 -8.20
N GLY A 58 -3.91 -11.18 -8.50
CA GLY A 58 -3.71 -11.82 -9.80
C GLY A 58 -2.84 -11.01 -10.76
N GLU A 59 -2.22 -11.71 -11.70
CA GLU A 59 -1.29 -11.13 -12.69
C GLU A 59 -1.95 -10.05 -13.56
N THR A 60 -3.18 -10.29 -14.04
CA THR A 60 -3.96 -9.32 -14.83
C THR A 60 -4.23 -8.02 -14.06
N ALA A 61 -4.31 -8.08 -12.73
CA ALA A 61 -4.43 -6.89 -11.88
C ALA A 61 -3.07 -6.19 -11.64
N GLY A 62 -1.99 -6.71 -12.22
CA GLY A 62 -0.63 -6.19 -12.07
C GLY A 62 0.08 -6.70 -10.82
N GLN A 63 -0.31 -7.84 -10.25
CA GLN A 63 0.43 -8.50 -9.18
C GLN A 63 1.66 -9.21 -9.76
N THR A 64 2.86 -8.84 -9.31
CA THR A 64 4.12 -9.43 -9.78
C THR A 64 4.76 -10.38 -8.76
N VAL A 65 4.40 -10.26 -7.49
CA VAL A 65 4.81 -11.17 -6.41
C VAL A 65 3.57 -11.92 -5.94
N ILE A 66 3.54 -13.23 -6.18
CA ILE A 66 2.43 -14.12 -5.80
C ILE A 66 2.52 -14.46 -4.33
N HIS A 67 2.43 -13.43 -3.51
CA HIS A 67 2.26 -13.49 -2.06
C HIS A 67 1.53 -12.22 -1.65
N SER A 68 0.44 -12.32 -0.88
CA SER A 68 -0.39 -11.16 -0.52
C SER A 68 0.43 -10.08 0.15
N HIS A 69 0.34 -8.86 -0.37
CA HIS A 69 1.01 -7.71 0.22
C HIS A 69 0.14 -6.47 0.08
N ILE A 70 -0.19 -5.84 1.21
CA ILE A 70 -0.87 -4.54 1.20
C ILE A 70 0.19 -3.45 1.20
N HIS A 71 0.13 -2.57 0.21
CA HIS A 71 0.90 -1.34 0.19
C HIS A 71 0.33 -0.35 1.19
N LEU A 72 1.19 0.22 2.04
CA LEU A 72 0.93 1.42 2.83
C LEU A 72 1.91 2.50 2.39
N ILE A 73 1.43 3.44 1.58
CA ILE A 73 2.27 4.48 0.97
C ILE A 73 1.92 5.83 1.60
N PRO A 74 2.76 6.39 2.48
CA PRO A 74 2.53 7.71 3.06
C PRO A 74 2.69 8.80 2.00
N ARG A 75 1.85 9.83 2.09
CA ARG A 75 1.72 10.91 1.11
C ARG A 75 1.92 12.27 1.75
N ARG A 76 2.61 13.15 1.02
CA ARG A 76 2.92 14.52 1.43
C ARG A 76 2.40 15.48 0.37
N LYS A 77 2.11 16.72 0.75
CA LYS A 77 1.73 17.75 -0.21
C LYS A 77 2.87 17.95 -1.23
N GLY A 78 2.57 17.79 -2.52
CA GLY A 78 3.52 18.01 -3.62
C GLY A 78 4.48 16.84 -3.90
N ASP A 79 4.29 15.67 -3.29
CA ASP A 79 5.14 14.48 -3.54
C ASP A 79 4.86 13.78 -4.89
N THR A 80 3.72 14.09 -5.52
CA THR A 80 3.39 13.73 -6.89
C THR A 80 2.87 14.96 -7.64
N PRO A 81 3.22 15.15 -8.92
CA PRO A 81 2.68 16.24 -9.73
C PRO A 81 1.16 16.19 -9.88
N ASN A 82 0.57 14.99 -9.98
CA ASN A 82 -0.88 14.82 -10.15
C ASN A 82 -1.42 13.66 -9.29
N PRO A 83 -1.98 13.94 -8.09
CA PRO A 83 -2.50 12.90 -7.22
C PRO A 83 -3.88 12.38 -7.65
N ARG A 84 -4.55 13.04 -8.62
CA ARG A 84 -5.84 12.56 -9.15
C ARG A 84 -5.61 11.25 -9.90
N GLY A 85 -6.46 10.25 -9.69
CA GLY A 85 -6.27 8.89 -10.19
C GLY A 85 -5.77 7.87 -9.16
N GLY A 86 -5.57 8.29 -7.90
CA GLY A 86 -5.31 7.39 -6.77
C GLY A 86 -3.94 6.71 -6.85
N VAL A 87 -3.87 5.41 -6.52
CA VAL A 87 -2.61 4.62 -6.53
C VAL A 87 -1.92 4.66 -7.89
N ARG A 88 -2.66 4.81 -9.00
CA ARG A 88 -2.11 4.86 -10.36
C ARG A 88 -1.39 6.18 -10.66
N GLY A 89 -1.92 7.31 -10.20
CA GLY A 89 -1.34 8.64 -10.41
C GLY A 89 -0.09 8.93 -9.56
N VAL A 90 0.24 8.04 -8.62
CA VAL A 90 1.36 8.22 -7.68
C VAL A 90 2.52 7.28 -7.98
N ILE A 91 2.34 6.36 -8.94
CA ILE A 91 3.36 5.46 -9.45
C ILE A 91 3.80 6.01 -10.81
N PRO A 92 4.99 6.64 -10.92
CA PRO A 92 5.39 7.46 -12.08
C PRO A 92 5.32 6.75 -13.43
N ASN A 93 5.50 5.42 -13.47
CA ASN A 93 5.58 4.63 -14.69
C ASN A 93 4.24 3.94 -15.08
N LYS A 94 3.12 4.27 -14.44
CA LYS A 94 1.79 3.72 -14.77
C LYS A 94 0.72 4.81 -14.99
N MET A 95 1.16 6.04 -15.27
CA MET A 95 0.30 7.14 -15.69
C MET A 95 -0.05 6.94 -17.16
N ASP A 96 -1.24 6.46 -17.48
CA ASP A 96 -1.84 6.70 -18.79
C ASP A 96 -3.36 6.78 -18.69
N TYR A 97 -3.87 7.91 -19.17
CA TYR A 97 -5.20 8.06 -19.74
C TYR A 97 -5.07 9.01 -20.93
#